data_AF-A0A3M7P0D8-F1
#
_entry.id   AF-A0A3M7P0D8-F1
#
_cell.length_a   1.000
_cell.length_b   1.000
_cell.length_c   1.000
_cell.angle_alpha   90.00
_cell.angle_beta   90.00
_cell.angle_gamma   90.00
#
_symmetry.space_group_name_H-M   'P 1'
#
loop_
_entity.id
_entity.type
_entity.pdbx_description
1 polymer ?
#
loop_
_entity_poly.entity_id
_entity_poly.type
_entity_poly.pdbx_seq_one_letter_code
_entity_poly.pdbx_strand_id
1 'polypeptide(L)'
;MRSNVAVDLLVNDYNLHRPKPPLRIVVGSDNAGYTYKVALKETLARHKGVAKVMDVGVVDAGDATSYPHLAVHAAKKTKSGEADRALLVCGTGLGVAISANKVTSIHAVSAHDSYSVQRARVIGLELAKKLVQD
;
A
#
# COMPACT_ATOMS: atom_id res chain seq x y z
N MET A 1 -13.47 8.84 -15.48
CA MET A 1 -12.12 8.43 -15.04
C MET A 1 -12.13 8.27 -13.53
N ARG A 2 -12.03 7.05 -13.00
CA ARG A 2 -11.83 6.83 -11.56
C ARG A 2 -10.35 6.57 -11.35
N SER A 3 -9.64 7.59 -10.89
CA SER A 3 -8.21 7.54 -10.64
C SER A 3 -7.98 6.76 -9.35
N ASN A 4 -7.80 5.45 -9.44
CA ASN A 4 -7.52 4.62 -8.27
C ASN A 4 -6.06 4.78 -7.86
N VAL A 5 -5.86 5.07 -6.58
CA VAL A 5 -4.59 5.59 -6.06
C VAL A 5 -4.03 4.62 -5.06
N ALA A 6 -2.79 4.22 -5.29
CA ALA A 6 -2.04 3.43 -4.32
C ALA A 6 -1.40 4.39 -3.31
N VAL A 7 -1.70 4.17 -2.04
CA VAL A 7 -1.03 4.81 -0.91
C VAL A 7 0.00 3.85 -0.36
N ASP A 8 1.26 4.27 -0.35
CA ASP A 8 2.34 3.49 0.26
C ASP A 8 2.64 3.99 1.67
N LEU A 9 2.81 3.03 2.59
CA LEU A 9 3.13 3.25 3.98
C LEU A 9 4.59 2.92 4.25
N LEU A 10 5.32 3.93 4.75
CA LEU A 10 6.68 3.78 5.25
C LEU A 10 6.70 3.94 6.76
N VAL A 11 7.44 3.09 7.48
CA VAL A 11 7.81 3.38 8.88
C VAL A 11 8.88 4.47 8.87
N ASN A 12 8.66 5.52 9.67
CA ASN A 12 9.65 6.53 9.95
C ASN A 12 10.70 5.99 10.92
N ASP A 13 11.64 5.22 10.41
CA ASP A 13 12.85 4.89 11.15
C ASP A 13 13.99 5.76 10.63
N TYR A 14 14.34 6.81 11.39
CA TYR A 14 15.51 7.66 11.12
C TYR A 14 16.82 6.85 11.22
N ASN A 15 16.77 5.62 11.75
CA ASN A 15 17.87 4.65 11.75
C ASN A 15 17.70 3.58 10.65
N LEU A 16 18.21 3.89 9.45
CA LEU A 16 18.92 3.00 8.51
C LEU A 16 18.40 1.59 8.14
N HIS A 17 17.23 1.11 8.56
CA HIS A 17 16.71 -0.19 8.12
C HIS A 17 15.83 -0.05 6.89
N ARG A 18 16.47 0.09 5.71
CA ARG A 18 15.73 -0.13 4.45
C ARG A 18 15.46 -1.64 4.33
N PRO A 19 14.19 -2.08 4.31
CA PRO A 19 13.91 -3.48 4.05
C PRO A 19 14.45 -3.80 2.66
N LYS A 20 15.34 -4.79 2.60
CA LYS A 20 15.85 -5.33 1.34
C LYS A 20 14.84 -6.35 0.82
N PRO A 21 14.63 -6.43 -0.50
CA PRO A 21 13.87 -7.51 -1.07
C PRO A 21 14.39 -8.89 -0.59
N PRO A 22 13.52 -9.89 -0.49
CA PRO A 22 12.10 -9.85 -0.89
C PRO A 22 11.18 -9.23 0.19
N LEU A 23 10.28 -8.33 -0.21
CA LEU A 23 9.45 -7.50 0.68
C LEU A 23 8.16 -8.20 1.12
N ARG A 24 7.71 -7.94 2.35
CA ARG A 24 6.38 -8.32 2.85
C ARG A 24 5.46 -7.10 2.74
N ILE A 25 4.42 -7.22 1.93
CA ILE A 25 3.56 -6.10 1.58
C ILE A 25 2.14 -6.35 2.08
N VAL A 26 1.58 -5.41 2.81
CA VAL A 26 0.15 -5.39 3.11
C VAL A 26 -0.60 -4.73 1.95
N VAL A 27 -1.74 -5.27 1.56
CA VAL A 27 -2.67 -4.63 0.62
C VAL A 27 -4.02 -4.45 1.28
N GLY A 28 -4.73 -3.37 0.95
CA GLY A 28 -6.07 -3.13 1.45
C GLY A 28 -6.83 -2.10 0.64
N SER A 29 -8.15 -2.14 0.69
CA SER A 29 -9.01 -1.15 0.05
C SER A 29 -10.39 -1.09 0.67
N ASP A 30 -11.07 0.05 0.54
CA ASP A 30 -12.53 0.06 0.67
C ASP A 30 -13.19 -0.59 -0.55
N ASN A 31 -14.52 -0.61 -0.57
CA ASN A 31 -15.31 -1.14 -1.67
C ASN A 31 -14.96 -0.50 -3.03
N ALA A 32 -14.70 0.81 -3.07
CA ALA A 32 -14.37 1.53 -4.27
C ALA A 32 -13.03 1.07 -4.89
N GLY A 33 -12.08 0.65 -4.05
CA GLY A 33 -10.77 0.16 -4.48
C GLY A 33 -10.66 -1.36 -4.69
N TYR A 34 -11.72 -2.15 -4.41
CA TYR A 34 -11.65 -3.61 -4.34
C TYR A 34 -11.04 -4.26 -5.60
N THR A 35 -11.57 -3.95 -6.79
CA THR A 35 -11.08 -4.52 -8.05
C THR A 35 -9.60 -4.24 -8.27
N TYR A 36 -9.14 -3.03 -7.92
CA TYR A 36 -7.74 -2.64 -8.07
C TYR A 36 -6.86 -3.35 -7.04
N LYS A 37 -7.31 -3.49 -5.79
CA LYS A 37 -6.60 -4.22 -4.76
C LYS A 37 -6.37 -5.68 -5.17
N VAL A 38 -7.38 -6.33 -5.77
CA VAL A 38 -7.25 -7.72 -6.26
C VAL A 38 -6.18 -7.83 -7.35
N ALA A 39 -6.25 -6.98 -8.38
CA ALA A 39 -5.24 -6.97 -9.45
C ALA A 39 -3.82 -6.65 -8.96
N LEU A 40 -3.71 -5.71 -8.00
CA LEU A 40 -2.44 -5.35 -7.37
C LEU A 40 -1.88 -6.52 -6.56
N LYS A 41 -2.71 -7.18 -5.75
CA LYS A 41 -2.32 -8.34 -4.94
C LYS A 41 -1.76 -9.46 -5.81
N GLU A 42 -2.43 -9.80 -6.91
CA GLU A 42 -1.97 -10.82 -7.85
C GLU A 42 -0.64 -10.45 -8.50
N THR A 43 -0.48 -9.19 -8.92
CA THR A 43 0.75 -8.70 -9.53
C THR A 43 1.92 -8.78 -8.55
N LEU A 44 1.73 -8.34 -7.31
CA LEU A 44 2.75 -8.41 -6.27
C LEU A 44 3.10 -9.86 -5.90
N ALA A 45 2.10 -10.75 -5.84
CA ALA A 45 2.33 -12.16 -5.47
C ALA A 45 3.20 -12.91 -6.47
N ARG A 46 3.20 -12.50 -7.74
CA ARG A 46 4.07 -13.08 -8.79
C ARG A 46 5.46 -12.45 -8.85
N HIS A 47 5.69 -11.39 -8.09
CA HIS A 47 6.91 -10.61 -8.24
C HIS A 47 8.07 -11.15 -7.40
N LYS A 48 9.23 -11.39 -8.02
CA LYS A 48 10.43 -11.97 -7.36
C LYS A 48 10.96 -11.16 -6.17
N GLY A 49 10.72 -9.84 -6.17
CA GLY A 49 11.08 -8.93 -5.09
C GLY A 49 10.07 -8.86 -3.94
N VAL A 50 9.01 -9.68 -3.95
CA VAL A 50 7.96 -9.72 -2.92
C VAL A 50 7.94 -11.12 -2.30
N ALA A 51 8.18 -11.20 -1.00
CA ALA A 51 8.17 -12.46 -0.25
C ALA A 51 6.75 -12.91 0.09
N LYS A 52 5.87 -11.95 0.42
CA LYS A 52 4.53 -12.22 0.92
C LYS A 52 3.62 -11.02 0.68
N VAL A 53 2.38 -11.30 0.30
CA VAL A 53 1.30 -10.31 0.25
C VAL A 53 0.26 -10.64 1.31
N MET A 54 -0.05 -9.68 2.18
CA MET A 54 -1.04 -9.79 3.25
C MET A 54 -2.23 -8.90 2.94
N ASP A 55 -3.42 -9.48 2.81
CA ASP A 55 -4.63 -8.73 2.47
C ASP A 55 -5.41 -8.40 3.74
N VAL A 56 -5.54 -7.11 4.08
CA VAL A 56 -6.31 -6.67 5.26
C VAL A 56 -7.79 -6.41 4.95
N GLY A 57 -8.22 -6.68 3.71
CA GLY A 57 -9.58 -6.45 3.25
C GLY A 57 -9.76 -5.13 2.50
N VAL A 58 -10.95 -4.83 2.00
CA VAL A 58 -12.20 -5.61 2.14
C VAL A 58 -12.20 -6.95 1.41
N VAL A 59 -12.99 -7.93 1.86
CA VAL A 59 -13.00 -9.30 1.29
C VAL A 59 -13.75 -9.41 -0.05
N ASP A 60 -14.73 -8.54 -0.27
CA ASP A 60 -15.47 -8.40 -1.53
C ASP A 60 -15.96 -6.94 -1.74
N ALA A 61 -16.57 -6.65 -2.88
CA ALA A 61 -17.05 -5.30 -3.23
C ALA A 61 -18.32 -4.86 -2.47
N GLY A 62 -19.06 -5.79 -1.85
CA GLY A 62 -20.24 -5.53 -1.05
C GLY A 62 -19.93 -5.18 0.42
N ASP A 63 -18.71 -5.47 0.88
CA ASP A 63 -18.23 -5.11 2.21
C ASP A 63 -18.12 -3.59 2.38
N ALA A 64 -18.94 -3.05 3.28
CA ALA A 64 -19.05 -1.62 3.57
C ALA A 64 -18.07 -1.14 4.66
N THR A 65 -17.06 -1.93 5.01
CA THR A 65 -16.03 -1.53 5.98
C THR A 65 -15.39 -0.22 5.54
N SER A 66 -15.45 0.79 6.42
CA SER A 66 -14.93 2.11 6.11
C SER A 66 -13.40 2.10 6.01
N TYR A 67 -12.87 2.85 5.03
CA TYR A 67 -11.45 2.97 4.75
C TYR A 67 -10.54 3.29 5.96
N PRO A 68 -10.96 4.03 7.02
CA PRO A 68 -10.07 4.31 8.15
C PRO A 68 -9.66 3.05 8.92
N HIS A 69 -10.58 2.08 9.09
CA HIS A 69 -10.30 0.85 9.83
C HIS A 69 -9.20 0.03 9.14
N LEU A 70 -9.31 -0.12 7.83
CA LEU A 70 -8.37 -0.86 7.00
C LEU A 70 -7.01 -0.16 6.93
N ALA A 71 -7.02 1.18 6.78
CA ALA A 71 -5.80 1.98 6.74
C ALA A 71 -5.02 1.91 8.07
N VAL A 72 -5.71 2.03 9.20
CA VAL A 72 -5.08 1.89 10.53
C VAL A 72 -4.60 0.47 10.77
N HIS A 73 -5.33 -0.55 10.34
CA HIS A 73 -4.92 -1.95 10.47
C HIS A 73 -3.63 -2.24 9.68
N ALA A 74 -3.56 -1.81 8.42
CA ALA A 74 -2.36 -1.93 7.61
C ALA A 74 -1.18 -1.16 8.23
N ALA A 75 -1.40 0.08 8.65
CA ALA A 75 -0.39 0.92 9.29
C ALA A 75 0.17 0.29 10.58
N LYS A 76 -0.68 -0.35 11.41
CA LYS A 76 -0.24 -1.08 12.61
C LYS A 76 0.63 -2.29 12.27
N LYS A 77 0.26 -3.06 11.24
CA LYS A 77 1.07 -4.19 10.76
C LYS A 77 2.44 -3.73 10.26
N THR A 78 2.47 -2.67 9.46
CA THR A 78 3.73 -2.07 8.99
C THR A 78 4.58 -1.58 10.17
N LYS A 79 3.98 -0.87 11.13
CA LYS A 79 4.67 -0.38 12.33
C LYS A 79 5.24 -1.51 13.19
N SER A 80 4.51 -2.61 13.35
CA SER A 80 4.94 -3.76 14.17
C SER A 80 6.10 -4.56 13.56
N GLY A 81 6.46 -4.30 12.30
CA GLY A 81 7.44 -5.10 11.57
C GLY A 81 6.88 -6.41 11.01
N GLU A 82 5.56 -6.67 11.13
CA GLU A 82 4.90 -7.78 10.42
C GLU A 82 4.97 -7.60 8.89
N ALA A 83 4.96 -6.36 8.43
CA ALA A 83 5.08 -5.98 7.03
C ALA A 83 6.11 -4.87 6.83
N ASP A 84 6.77 -4.86 5.68
CA ASP A 84 7.79 -3.88 5.33
C ASP A 84 7.16 -2.62 4.71
N ARG A 85 6.02 -2.80 4.02
CA ARG A 85 5.26 -1.78 3.29
C ARG A 85 3.77 -2.10 3.33
N ALA A 86 2.93 -1.11 3.02
CA ALA A 86 1.54 -1.36 2.72
C ALA A 86 1.08 -0.52 1.53
N LEU A 87 0.32 -1.12 0.61
CA LEU A 87 -0.32 -0.46 -0.52
C LEU A 87 -1.83 -0.45 -0.32
N LEU A 88 -2.39 0.73 -0.10
CA LEU A 88 -3.82 0.93 0.14
C LEU A 88 -4.49 1.61 -1.05
N VAL A 89 -5.70 1.17 -1.41
CA VAL A 89 -6.46 1.74 -2.52
C VAL A 89 -7.82 2.20 -2.03
N CYS A 90 -8.21 3.43 -2.36
CA CYS A 90 -9.60 3.85 -2.28
C CYS A 90 -9.93 4.73 -3.49
N GLY A 91 -11.13 5.30 -3.53
CA GLY A 91 -11.55 6.15 -4.64
C GLY A 91 -10.59 7.31 -4.98
N THR A 92 -9.92 7.90 -3.98
CA THR A 92 -8.98 9.04 -4.19
C THR A 92 -7.61 8.86 -3.53
N GLY A 93 -7.40 7.81 -2.74
CA GLY A 93 -6.20 7.62 -1.90
C GLY A 93 -6.09 8.58 -0.70
N LEU A 94 -6.79 9.73 -0.70
CA LEU A 94 -6.64 10.76 0.33
C LEU A 94 -7.06 10.26 1.72
N GLY A 95 -8.24 9.65 1.82
CA GLY A 95 -8.80 9.20 3.10
C GLY A 95 -7.95 8.12 3.78
N VAL A 96 -7.45 7.16 3.00
CA VAL A 96 -6.58 6.11 3.52
C VAL A 96 -5.21 6.66 3.93
N ALA A 97 -4.63 7.61 3.18
CA ALA A 97 -3.38 8.28 3.57
C ALA A 97 -3.54 9.08 4.86
N ILE A 98 -4.60 9.89 4.98
CA ILE A 98 -4.87 10.67 6.20
C ILE A 98 -5.03 9.73 7.40
N SER A 99 -5.77 8.64 7.26
CA SER A 99 -6.04 7.70 8.35
C SER A 99 -4.77 6.94 8.78
N ALA A 100 -3.98 6.47 7.82
CA ALA A 100 -2.74 5.76 8.12
C ALA A 100 -1.69 6.66 8.80
N ASN A 101 -1.59 7.93 8.40
CA ASN A 101 -0.71 8.93 9.02
C ASN A 101 -1.08 9.24 10.50
N LYS A 102 -2.25 8.84 10.99
CA LYS A 102 -2.60 8.95 12.42
C LYS A 102 -1.90 7.90 13.28
N VAL A 103 -1.32 6.85 12.69
CA VAL A 103 -0.51 5.89 13.40
C VAL A 103 0.89 6.47 13.57
N THR A 104 1.33 6.67 14.82
CA THR A 104 2.63 7.26 15.13
C THR A 104 3.76 6.50 14.44
N SER A 105 4.68 7.25 13.82
CA SER A 105 5.82 6.74 13.04
C SER A 105 5.45 6.07 11.72
N ILE A 106 4.23 6.25 11.21
CA ILE A 106 3.87 5.88 9.83
C ILE A 106 3.80 7.15 8.98
N HIS A 107 4.37 7.07 7.78
CA HIS A 107 4.22 8.05 6.71
C HIS A 107 3.51 7.42 5.53
N ALA A 108 2.32 7.92 5.26
CA ALA A 108 1.45 7.53 4.17
C ALA A 108 1.37 8.65 3.15
N VAL A 109 1.53 8.33 1.86
CA VAL A 109 1.36 9.32 0.78
C VAL A 109 0.42 8.82 -0.30
N SER A 110 -0.36 9.73 -0.87
CA SER A 110 -1.14 9.46 -2.07
C SER A 110 -0.32 9.85 -3.29
N ALA A 111 0.04 8.88 -4.14
CA ALA A 111 0.88 9.12 -5.31
C ALA A 111 0.22 8.62 -6.60
N HIS A 112 0.20 9.48 -7.63
CA HIS A 112 -0.51 9.23 -8.89
C HIS A 112 0.39 9.22 -10.12
N ASP A 113 1.64 9.62 -9.96
CA ASP A 113 2.60 9.76 -11.04
C ASP A 113 3.95 9.20 -10.59
N SER A 114 4.75 8.83 -11.58
CA SER A 114 6.07 8.23 -11.40
C SER A 114 7.02 9.10 -10.56
N TYR A 115 6.92 10.42 -10.71
CA TYR A 115 7.78 11.36 -10.02
C TYR A 115 7.44 11.43 -8.53
N SER A 116 6.16 11.62 -8.17
CA SER A 116 5.68 11.62 -6.78
C SER A 116 6.02 10.32 -6.08
N VAL A 117 5.84 9.19 -6.76
CA VAL A 117 6.25 7.86 -6.31
C VAL A 117 7.73 7.82 -5.95
N GLN A 118 8.59 8.26 -6.86
CA GLN A 118 10.03 8.22 -6.68
C GLN A 118 10.46 9.13 -5.52
N ARG A 119 9.88 10.33 -5.44
CA ARG A 119 10.19 11.34 -4.41
C ARG A 119 9.76 10.89 -3.02
N ALA A 120 8.58 10.29 -2.92
CA ALA A 120 8.10 9.73 -1.67
C ALA A 120 8.79 8.40 -1.31
N ARG A 121 9.68 7.90 -2.17
CA ARG A 121 10.41 6.62 -2.00
C ARG A 121 9.46 5.44 -1.86
N VAL A 122 8.33 5.56 -2.54
CA VAL A 122 7.22 4.62 -2.56
C VAL A 122 7.55 3.47 -3.51
N ILE A 123 7.09 2.25 -3.22
CA ILE A 123 6.86 1.24 -4.26
C ILE A 123 5.71 1.76 -5.12
N GLY A 124 6.00 2.71 -5.99
CA GLY A 124 4.94 3.19 -6.86
C GLY A 124 5.03 2.60 -8.24
N LEU A 125 4.20 3.17 -9.11
CA LEU A 125 3.90 2.64 -10.43
C LEU A 125 5.14 2.39 -11.28
N GLU A 126 6.26 3.08 -11.08
CA GLU A 126 7.52 2.81 -11.80
C GLU A 126 8.30 1.61 -11.27
N LEU A 127 8.26 1.33 -9.96
CA LEU A 127 8.70 0.02 -9.48
C LEU A 127 7.72 -1.00 -10.04
N ALA A 128 6.40 -0.85 -9.86
CA ALA A 128 5.38 -1.76 -10.42
C ALA A 128 5.48 -1.97 -11.95
N LYS A 129 5.91 -0.97 -12.72
CA LYS A 129 6.17 -1.08 -14.17
C LYS A 129 7.51 -1.75 -14.45
N LYS A 130 8.59 -1.45 -13.70
CA LYS A 130 9.85 -2.19 -13.77
C LYS A 130 9.71 -3.65 -13.31
N LEU A 131 8.78 -3.92 -12.40
CA LEU A 131 8.35 -5.25 -11.96
C LEU A 131 7.54 -5.99 -13.05
N VAL A 132 7.11 -5.30 -14.12
CA VAL A 132 6.34 -5.82 -15.26
C VAL A 132 7.17 -5.83 -16.56
N GLN A 133 8.30 -5.12 -16.61
CA GLN A 133 9.18 -5.03 -17.78
C GLN A 133 10.47 -5.88 -17.68
N ASP A 134 10.60 -6.73 -16.67
CA ASP A 134 11.62 -7.80 -16.57
C ASP A 134 10.98 -9.19 -16.49
#